data_AF-A0A133UTB6-F1
#
_entry.id   AF-A0A133UTB6-F1
#
_cell.length_a   1.000
_cell.length_b   1.000
_cell.length_c   1.000
_cell.angle_alpha   90.00
_cell.angle_beta   90.00
_cell.angle_gamma   90.00
#
_symmetry.space_group_name_H-M   'P 1'
#
loop_
_entity.id
_entity.type
_entity.pdbx_description
1 polymer ?
#
loop_
_entity_poly.entity_id
_entity_poly.type
_entity_poly.pdbx_seq_one_letter_code
_entity_poly.pdbx_strand_id
1 'polypeptide(L)'
;MARVYSFDLQFEGSRRTQFYRELFGYRSKTTRADGEGREKVYENFYPGILTSLPHLRLGKSVIAVPKTARGEVDNFFEDSRWKPIELYSFDGILPPDDRMEAMENAMSRIMIGEDGTLESSLRS
;
A
#
# COMPACT_ATOMS: atom_id res chain seq x y z
N MET A 1 12.64 -7.37 -14.84
CA MET A 1 11.85 -8.58 -14.54
C MET A 1 11.19 -8.38 -13.18
N ALA A 2 9.94 -8.82 -13.01
CA ALA A 2 9.13 -8.60 -11.82
C ALA A 2 8.84 -9.93 -11.10
N ARG A 3 8.55 -9.85 -9.81
CA ARG A 3 7.98 -10.93 -9.02
C ARG A 3 6.48 -10.70 -8.91
N VAL A 4 5.68 -11.68 -9.31
CA VAL A 4 4.23 -11.66 -9.19
C VAL A 4 3.82 -12.51 -8.00
N TYR A 5 2.91 -11.98 -7.18
CA TYR A 5 2.30 -12.66 -6.06
C TYR A 5 0.80 -12.76 -6.31
N SER A 6 0.26 -13.99 -6.23
CA SER A 6 -1.17 -14.27 -6.23
C SER A 6 -1.48 -14.97 -4.93
N PHE A 7 -2.40 -14.41 -4.13
CA PHE A 7 -2.69 -14.93 -2.80
C PHE A 7 -4.18 -15.06 -2.54
N ASP A 8 -4.56 -16.04 -1.70
CA ASP A 8 -5.91 -16.19 -1.18
C ASP A 8 -5.91 -16.30 0.35
N LEU A 9 -6.72 -15.45 0.98
CA LEU A 9 -6.76 -15.28 2.43
C LEU A 9 -7.83 -16.22 2.99
N GLN A 10 -7.42 -17.20 3.79
CA GLN A 10 -8.33 -18.16 4.44
C GLN A 10 -8.91 -17.62 5.76
N PHE A 11 -8.85 -16.31 5.97
CA PHE A 11 -9.33 -15.64 7.18
C PHE A 11 -10.15 -14.38 6.82
N GLU A 12 -11.10 -14.04 7.70
CA GLU A 12 -12.11 -13.01 7.43
C GLU A 12 -12.09 -11.85 8.44
N GLY A 13 -13.05 -10.94 8.30
CA GLY A 13 -13.34 -9.89 9.27
C GLY A 13 -12.21 -8.88 9.47
N SER A 14 -11.96 -8.53 10.75
CA SER A 14 -10.96 -7.54 11.14
C SER A 14 -9.55 -7.95 10.73
N ARG A 15 -9.23 -9.25 10.77
CA ARG A 15 -7.92 -9.77 10.37
C ARG A 15 -7.67 -9.59 8.87
N ARG A 16 -8.66 -9.88 8.04
CA ARG A 16 -8.59 -9.62 6.58
C ARG A 16 -8.40 -8.12 6.29
N THR A 17 -9.10 -7.28 7.05
CA THR A 17 -8.99 -5.83 6.92
C THR A 17 -7.59 -5.36 7.32
N GLN A 18 -7.04 -5.88 8.41
CA GLN A 18 -5.69 -5.56 8.86
C GLN A 18 -4.63 -6.00 7.85
N PHE A 19 -4.74 -7.21 7.29
CA PHE A 19 -3.84 -7.70 6.24
C PHE A 19 -3.76 -6.71 5.07
N TYR A 20 -4.91 -6.28 4.53
CA TYR A 20 -4.91 -5.34 3.41
C TYR A 20 -4.40 -3.95 3.78
N ARG A 21 -4.63 -3.49 5.01
CA ARG A 21 -4.10 -2.22 5.52
C ARG A 21 -2.58 -2.27 5.67
N GLU A 22 -2.02 -3.35 6.20
CA GLU A 22 -0.57 -3.51 6.33
C GLU A 22 0.10 -3.73 4.96
N LEU A 23 -0.58 -4.38 4.02
CA LEU A 23 -0.06 -4.58 2.66
C LEU A 23 -0.08 -3.29 1.82
N PHE A 24 -1.23 -2.64 1.70
CA PHE A 24 -1.44 -1.51 0.78
C PHE A 24 -1.39 -0.12 1.43
N GLY A 25 -1.50 -0.05 2.75
CA GLY A 25 -1.78 1.20 3.45
C GLY A 25 -3.26 1.57 3.42
N TYR A 26 -3.62 2.61 4.18
CA TYR A 26 -4.99 3.13 4.21
C TYR A 26 -5.06 4.59 4.63
N ARG A 27 -6.13 5.27 4.23
CA ARG A 27 -6.47 6.61 4.73
C ARG A 27 -7.56 6.51 5.80
N SER A 28 -7.43 7.29 6.85
CA SER A 28 -8.44 7.45 7.89
C SER A 28 -8.86 8.90 7.96
N LYS A 29 -10.17 9.16 8.06
CA LYS A 29 -10.72 10.49 8.32
C LYS A 29 -11.23 10.55 9.75
N THR A 30 -10.82 11.56 10.50
CA THR A 30 -11.27 11.78 11.87
C THR A 30 -11.76 13.21 11.99
N THR A 31 -13.03 13.39 12.35
CA THR A 31 -13.57 14.71 12.67
C THR A 31 -13.31 15.02 14.15
N ARG A 32 -12.73 16.19 14.44
CA ARG A 32 -12.61 16.71 15.81
C ARG A 32 -13.13 18.13 15.85
N ALA A 33 -13.82 18.48 16.94
CA ALA A 33 -14.13 19.87 17.22
C ALA A 33 -12.83 20.60 17.60
N ASP A 34 -12.58 21.77 16.99
CA ASP A 34 -11.52 22.67 17.42
C ASP A 34 -11.90 23.39 18.74
N GLY A 35 -10.96 24.17 19.28
CA GLY A 35 -11.18 24.94 20.52
C GLY A 35 -12.31 25.98 20.43
N GLU A 36 -12.83 26.26 19.23
CA GLU A 36 -13.95 27.18 18.97
C GLU A 36 -15.25 26.42 18.66
N GLY A 37 -15.25 25.08 18.76
CA GLY A 37 -16.42 24.24 18.52
C GLY A 37 -16.75 23.98 17.05
N ARG A 38 -15.86 24.32 16.11
CA ARG A 38 -16.03 24.02 14.67
C ARG A 38 -15.49 22.62 14.37
N GLU A 39 -16.20 21.88 13.53
CA GLU A 39 -15.74 20.57 13.08
C GLU A 39 -14.57 20.70 12.10
N LYS A 40 -13.41 20.18 12.48
CA LYS A 40 -12.24 20.03 11.61
C LYS A 40 -12.07 18.56 11.23
N VAL A 41 -12.02 18.28 9.94
CA VAL A 41 -11.75 16.95 9.39
C VAL A 41 -10.24 16.76 9.22
N TYR A 42 -9.68 15.75 9.88
CA TYR A 42 -8.29 15.35 9.77
C TYR A 42 -8.21 14.09 8.91
N GLU A 43 -7.49 14.15 7.79
CA GLU A 43 -7.18 12.98 6.97
C GLU A 43 -5.75 12.51 7.27
N ASN A 44 -5.61 11.28 7.76
CA ASN A 44 -4.32 10.66 8.02
C ASN A 44 -4.09 9.51 7.04
N PHE A 45 -2.88 9.41 6.49
CA PHE A 45 -2.46 8.27 5.68
C PHE A 45 -1.51 7.40 6.48
N TYR A 46 -1.80 6.09 6.51
CA TYR A 46 -0.99 5.08 7.18
C TYR A 46 -0.36 4.19 6.11
N PRO A 47 0.98 4.23 5.93
CA PRO A 47 1.65 3.46 4.89
C PRO A 47 1.62 1.96 5.20
N GLY A 48 1.34 1.15 4.18
CA GLY A 48 1.62 -0.29 4.17
C GLY A 48 2.90 -0.60 3.42
N ILE A 49 3.35 -1.86 3.41
CA ILE A 49 4.65 -2.24 2.82
C ILE A 49 4.77 -1.81 1.35
N LEU A 50 3.68 -1.87 0.59
CA LEU A 50 3.70 -1.53 -0.84
C LEU A 50 3.69 -0.02 -1.09
N THR A 51 3.60 0.81 -0.06
CA THR A 51 3.53 2.27 -0.22
C THR A 51 4.83 2.82 -0.79
N SER A 52 5.97 2.36 -0.29
CA SER A 52 7.31 2.75 -0.72
C SER A 52 7.85 1.90 -1.87
N LEU A 53 7.16 0.82 -2.24
CA LEU A 53 7.60 -0.12 -3.25
C LEU A 53 6.84 0.11 -4.56
N PRO A 54 7.54 0.30 -5.69
CA PRO A 54 6.89 0.27 -7.00
C PRO A 54 6.14 -1.05 -7.15
N HIS A 55 4.85 -0.98 -7.47
CA HIS A 55 4.04 -2.18 -7.66
C HIS A 55 2.90 -1.92 -8.64
N LEU A 56 2.46 -3.00 -9.27
CA LEU A 56 1.24 -3.04 -10.05
C LEU A 56 0.23 -3.93 -9.39
N ARG A 57 -1.01 -3.47 -9.42
CA ARG A 57 -2.16 -4.26 -8.97
C ARG A 57 -2.80 -4.90 -10.18
N LEU A 58 -2.51 -6.18 -10.40
CA LEU A 58 -3.09 -6.98 -11.48
C LEU A 58 -4.49 -7.50 -11.12
N GLY A 59 -4.83 -7.49 -9.82
CA GLY A 59 -6.13 -7.86 -9.30
C GLY A 59 -6.26 -7.52 -7.82
N LYS A 60 -7.37 -7.93 -7.18
CA LYS A 60 -7.57 -7.66 -5.74
C LYS A 60 -6.48 -8.30 -4.87
N SER A 61 -6.06 -9.50 -5.24
CA SER A 61 -5.06 -10.32 -4.55
C SER A 61 -3.94 -10.79 -5.48
N VAL A 62 -3.72 -10.06 -6.58
CA VAL A 62 -2.61 -10.31 -7.50
C VAL A 62 -1.83 -9.01 -7.66
N ILE A 63 -0.55 -9.04 -7.30
CA ILE A 63 0.35 -7.90 -7.35
C ILE A 63 1.65 -8.27 -8.05
N ALA A 64 2.25 -7.32 -8.75
CA ALA A 64 3.58 -7.46 -9.31
C ALA A 64 4.51 -6.39 -8.72
N VAL A 65 5.71 -6.79 -8.31
CA VAL A 65 6.73 -5.89 -7.75
C VAL A 65 8.07 -6.09 -8.47
N PRO A 66 8.97 -5.09 -8.49
CA PRO A 66 10.35 -5.28 -8.93
C PRO A 66 11.01 -6.43 -8.17
N LYS A 67 11.87 -7.21 -8.85
CA LYS A 67 12.63 -8.28 -8.20
C LYS A 67 13.45 -7.81 -6.99
N THR A 68 13.88 -6.54 -6.99
CA THR A 68 14.61 -5.93 -5.87
C THR A 68 13.78 -5.82 -4.60
N ALA A 69 12.46 -5.67 -4.71
CA ALA A 69 11.53 -5.58 -3.59
C ALA A 69 11.04 -6.95 -3.08
N ARG A 70 11.50 -8.05 -3.70
CA ARG A 70 11.05 -9.41 -3.39
C ARG A 70 11.21 -9.76 -1.91
N GLY A 71 12.37 -9.46 -1.32
CA GLY A 71 12.65 -9.84 0.06
C GLY A 71 11.68 -9.22 1.07
N GLU A 72 11.32 -7.95 0.88
CA GLU A 72 10.35 -7.26 1.73
C GLU A 72 8.96 -7.88 1.65
N VAL A 73 8.52 -8.22 0.44
CA VAL A 73 7.19 -8.82 0.22
C VAL A 73 7.16 -10.30 0.65
N ASP A 74 8.22 -11.06 0.40
CA ASP A 74 8.36 -12.45 0.86
C ASP A 74 8.28 -12.48 2.41
N ASN A 75 9.03 -11.63 3.10
CA ASN A 75 9.00 -11.51 4.57
C ASN A 75 7.59 -11.17 5.10
N PHE A 76 6.87 -10.28 4.42
CA PHE A 76 5.50 -9.96 4.80
C PHE A 76 4.60 -11.19 4.74
N PHE A 77 4.64 -11.97 3.66
CA PHE A 77 3.79 -13.15 3.50
C PHE A 77 4.21 -14.34 4.39
N GLU A 78 5.48 -14.43 4.78
CA GLU A 78 5.99 -15.48 5.66
C GLU A 78 5.56 -15.31 7.12
N ASP A 79 5.15 -14.11 7.52
CA ASP A 79 4.69 -13.81 8.87
C ASP A 79 3.53 -14.75 9.28
N SER A 80 3.76 -15.47 10.39
CA SER A 80 2.79 -16.41 10.97
C SER A 80 1.42 -15.78 11.26
N ARG A 81 1.37 -14.46 11.49
CA ARG A 81 0.13 -13.70 11.70
C ARG A 81 -0.81 -13.73 10.50
N TRP A 82 -0.35 -14.12 9.31
CA TRP A 82 -1.15 -14.24 8.09
C TRP A 82 -1.48 -15.69 7.71
N LYS A 83 -1.11 -16.69 8.51
CA LYS A 83 -1.46 -18.08 8.22
C LYS A 83 -2.86 -18.45 8.75
N PRO A 84 -3.68 -19.23 8.03
CA PRO A 84 -3.41 -19.83 6.72
C PRO A 84 -3.62 -18.84 5.57
N ILE A 85 -2.76 -18.94 4.56
CA ILE A 85 -2.81 -18.21 3.30
C ILE A 85 -2.34 -19.12 2.18
N GLU A 86 -3.04 -19.13 1.06
CA GLU A 86 -2.54 -19.75 -0.17
C GLU A 86 -1.73 -18.71 -0.93
N LEU A 87 -0.46 -19.01 -1.22
CA LEU A 87 0.44 -18.08 -1.90
C LEU A 87 1.11 -18.74 -3.09
N TYR A 88 0.90 -18.17 -4.26
CA TYR A 88 1.62 -18.49 -5.48
C TYR A 88 2.50 -17.31 -5.85
N SER A 89 3.76 -17.60 -6.19
CA SER A 89 4.66 -16.56 -6.69
C SER A 89 5.53 -17.05 -7.84
N PHE A 90 5.63 -16.22 -8.87
CA PHE A 90 6.35 -16.54 -10.10
C PHE A 90 6.98 -15.28 -10.68
N ASP A 91 7.96 -15.46 -11.55
CA ASP A 91 8.59 -14.33 -12.21
C ASP A 91 7.82 -13.96 -13.48
N GLY A 92 7.61 -12.66 -13.68
CA GLY A 92 6.94 -12.10 -14.84
C GLY A 92 7.77 -11.03 -15.54
N ILE A 93 7.46 -10.78 -16.80
CA ILE A 93 7.96 -9.62 -17.53
C ILE A 93 6.83 -8.59 -17.56
N LEU A 94 7.05 -7.47 -16.90
CA LEU A 94 6.18 -6.30 -17.01
C LEU A 94 6.61 -5.47 -18.22
N PRO A 95 5.68 -5.07 -19.12
CA PRO A 95 5.92 -4.09 -20.16
C PRO A 95 6.59 -2.80 -19.65
N PRO A 96 7.35 -2.07 -20.48
CA PRO A 96 8.01 -0.83 -20.05
C PRO A 96 7.06 0.21 -19.45
N ASP A 97 5.89 0.41 -20.06
CA ASP A 97 4.91 1.40 -19.64
C ASP A 97 4.36 1.08 -18.24
N ASP A 98 3.95 -0.17 -18.05
CA ASP A 98 3.53 -0.73 -16.75
C ASP A 98 4.58 -0.53 -15.65
N ARG A 99 5.88 -0.69 -15.97
CA ARG A 99 6.95 -0.46 -14.98
C ARG A 99 7.09 1.02 -14.63
N MET A 100 6.92 1.90 -15.60
CA MET A 100 7.02 3.35 -15.41
C MET A 100 5.85 3.85 -14.56
N GLU A 101 4.63 3.40 -14.87
CA GLU A 101 3.43 3.66 -14.08
C GLU A 101 3.60 3.22 -12.63
N ALA A 102 4.12 2.01 -12.39
CA ALA A 102 4.35 1.49 -11.05
C ALA A 102 5.32 2.37 -10.24
N MET A 103 6.34 2.91 -10.91
CA MET A 103 7.36 3.77 -10.30
C MET A 103 6.78 5.15 -9.97
N GLU A 104 6.11 5.79 -10.92
CA GLU A 104 5.48 7.10 -10.73
C GLU A 104 4.43 7.08 -9.62
N ASN A 105 3.64 6.01 -9.55
CA ASN A 105 2.67 5.79 -8.47
C ASN A 105 3.34 5.63 -7.11
N ALA A 106 4.49 4.94 -7.01
CA ALA A 106 5.21 4.84 -5.75
C ALA A 106 5.83 6.19 -5.35
N MET A 107 6.48 6.90 -6.28
CA MET A 107 7.07 8.21 -6.02
C MET A 107 6.03 9.24 -5.58
N SER A 108 4.86 9.30 -6.23
CA SER A 108 3.78 10.21 -5.83
C SER A 108 3.26 9.94 -4.43
N ARG A 109 3.28 8.69 -3.97
CA ARG A 109 2.89 8.32 -2.60
C ARG A 109 3.95 8.67 -1.56
N ILE A 110 5.22 8.58 -1.93
CA ILE A 110 6.35 8.99 -1.08
C ILE A 110 6.39 10.52 -0.93
N MET A 111 6.14 11.27 -2.01
CA MET A 111 6.15 12.75 -1.98
C MET A 111 5.00 13.38 -1.16
N ILE A 112 3.99 12.60 -0.74
CA ILE A 112 3.00 13.06 0.24
C ILE A 112 3.62 13.15 1.67
N GLY A 113 4.86 12.72 1.85
CA GLY A 113 5.59 12.76 3.12
C GLY A 113 6.83 13.64 3.11
N GLU A 114 6.66 14.95 3.28
CA GLU A 114 7.59 15.77 4.09
C GLU A 114 6.86 16.69 5.09
N ASP A 115 5.57 17.00 4.90
CA ASP A 115 4.76 17.77 5.87
C ASP A 115 3.28 17.37 5.96
N GLY A 116 2.81 16.40 5.17
CA GLY A 116 1.54 15.70 5.36
C GLY A 116 0.26 16.56 5.43
N THR A 117 0.28 17.81 4.94
CA THR A 117 -0.91 18.69 4.99
C THR A 117 -1.18 19.38 3.65
N LEU A 118 -2.48 19.49 3.31
CA LEU A 118 -3.00 20.25 2.17
C LEU A 118 -2.73 21.77 2.27
N GLU A 119 -2.17 22.27 3.38
CA GLU A 119 -1.95 23.70 3.61
C GLU A 119 -0.78 24.29 2.79
N SER A 120 0.20 23.48 2.37
CA SER A 120 1.37 23.97 1.63
C SER A 120 1.07 24.35 0.17
N SER A 121 0.00 23.81 -0.42
CA SER A 121 -0.41 24.10 -1.81
C SER A 121 -1.27 25.36 -1.97
N LEU A 122 -1.64 26.03 -0.88
CA LEU A 122 -2.44 27.27 -0.88
C LEU A 122 -1.62 28.53 -0.55
N ARG A 123 -0.29 28.41 -0.43
CA ARG A 123 0.63 29.52 -0.14
C ARG A 123 1.73 29.71 -1.20
N SER A 124 1.40 29.52 -2.49
CA SER A 124 2.19 30.09 -3.60
C SER A 124 1.49 31.31 -4.17
#